data_AF-A0A843TG11-F1
#
_entry.id   AF-A0A843TG11-F1
#
_cell.length_a   1.000
_cell.length_b   1.000
_cell.length_c   1.000
_cell.angle_alpha   90.00
_cell.angle_beta   90.00
_cell.angle_gamma   90.00
#
_symmetry.space_group_name_H-M   'P 1'
#
loop_
_entity.id
_entity.type
_entity.pdbx_description
1 polymer ?
#
loop_
_entity_poly.entity_id
_entity_poly.type
_entity_poly.pdbx_seq_one_letter_code
_entity_poly.pdbx_strand_id
1 'polypeptide(L)'
;MITADAGGSNGYRVRAWKWHLAKFAAETGLEITVVHYPPGTSKWNKIEHRLFSFISINWRGKPLTDIRTIIELIAATTTTTGLT
;
A
#
# COMPACT_ATOMS: atom_id res chain seq x y z
N MET A 1 7.56 1.60 -11.92
CA MET A 1 7.58 2.82 -11.07
C MET A 1 6.74 2.59 -9.82
N ILE A 2 7.26 2.94 -8.65
CA ILE A 2 6.58 2.88 -7.34
C ILE A 2 6.30 4.30 -6.88
N THR A 3 5.05 4.61 -6.57
CA THR A 3 4.65 5.88 -5.93
C THR A 3 4.54 5.64 -4.42
N ALA A 4 5.50 6.15 -3.66
CA ALA A 4 5.60 5.93 -2.21
C ALA A 4 5.23 7.19 -1.43
N ASP A 5 4.72 6.99 -0.21
CA ASP A 5 4.47 8.07 0.72
C ASP A 5 5.79 8.54 1.33
N ALA A 6 5.89 9.82 1.69
CA ALA A 6 7.09 10.35 2.31
C ALA A 6 7.25 9.99 3.80
N GLY A 7 6.27 9.29 4.39
CA GLY A 7 6.24 8.88 5.80
C GLY A 7 6.28 7.36 5.99
N GLY A 8 6.13 6.90 7.23
CA GLY A 8 6.02 5.46 7.52
C GLY A 8 7.25 4.64 7.12
N SER A 9 7.03 3.37 6.80
CA SER A 9 8.09 2.39 6.52
C SER A 9 8.71 2.54 5.12
N ASN A 10 8.01 3.12 4.15
CA ASN A 10 8.48 3.36 2.77
C ASN A 10 9.01 4.80 2.55
N GLY A 11 9.16 5.57 3.63
CA GLY A 11 9.58 6.97 3.58
C GLY A 11 10.97 7.19 2.99
N TYR A 12 11.16 8.35 2.36
CA TYR A 12 12.40 8.69 1.63
C TYR A 12 13.67 8.76 2.49
N ARG A 13 13.55 8.85 3.82
CA ARG A 13 14.68 8.85 4.76
C ARG A 13 14.97 7.47 5.37
N VAL A 14 14.09 6.49 5.17
CA VAL A 14 14.21 5.17 5.79
C VAL A 14 15.27 4.36 5.05
N ARG A 15 16.44 4.17 5.68
CA ARG A 15 17.57 3.45 5.07
C ARG A 15 17.28 1.97 4.82
N ALA A 16 16.59 1.31 5.76
CA ALA A 16 16.23 -0.10 5.62
C ALA A 16 15.38 -0.35 4.37
N TRP A 17 14.38 0.51 4.12
CA TRP A 17 13.55 0.46 2.91
C TRP A 17 14.38 0.49 1.63
N LYS A 18 15.28 1.49 1.50
CA LYS A 18 16.14 1.61 0.31
C LYS A 18 17.07 0.42 0.15
N TRP A 19 17.64 -0.08 1.26
CA TRP A 19 18.54 -1.22 1.23
C TRP A 19 17.84 -2.49 0.75
N HIS A 20 16.68 -2.81 1.31
CA HIS A 20 15.90 -3.98 0.90
C HIS A 20 15.39 -3.85 -0.54
N LEU A 21 14.97 -2.66 -0.96
CA LEU A 21 14.53 -2.43 -2.33
C LEU A 21 15.68 -2.59 -3.35
N ALA A 22 16.87 -2.07 -3.03
CA ALA A 22 18.05 -2.22 -3.87
C ALA A 22 18.50 -3.69 -3.96
N LYS A 23 18.49 -4.41 -2.82
CA LYS A 23 18.77 -5.84 -2.78
C LYS A 23 17.79 -6.62 -3.67
N PHE A 24 16.49 -6.36 -3.53
CA PHE A 24 15.45 -6.99 -4.34
C PHE A 24 15.63 -6.69 -5.85
N ALA A 25 15.94 -5.45 -6.22
CA ALA A 25 16.23 -5.07 -7.59
C ALA A 25 17.43 -5.86 -8.16
N ALA A 26 18.50 -6.02 -7.37
CA ALA A 26 19.68 -6.80 -7.77
C ALA A 26 19.36 -8.30 -7.93
N GLU A 27 18.56 -8.87 -7.03
CA GLU A 27 18.16 -10.28 -7.08
C GLU A 27 17.23 -10.59 -8.27
N THR A 28 16.34 -9.65 -8.63
CA THR A 28 15.35 -9.85 -9.69
C THR A 28 15.80 -9.32 -11.06
N GLY A 29 16.86 -8.51 -11.10
CA GLY A 29 17.28 -7.79 -12.31
C GLY A 29 16.31 -6.66 -12.72
N LEU A 30 15.38 -6.25 -11.85
CA LEU A 30 14.40 -5.22 -12.16
C LEU A 30 14.99 -3.81 -11.97
N GLU A 31 14.72 -2.93 -12.93
CA GLU A 31 14.91 -1.49 -12.73
C GLU A 31 13.70 -0.89 -12.01
N ILE A 32 13.93 -0.34 -10.82
CA ILE A 32 12.85 0.18 -9.97
C ILE A 32 13.01 1.69 -9.78
N THR A 33 12.14 2.46 -10.43
CA THR A 33 11.97 3.89 -10.14
C THR A 33 11.05 4.08 -8.95
N VAL A 34 11.49 4.82 -7.93
CA VAL A 34 10.65 5.26 -6.81
C VAL A 34 10.46 6.77 -6.87
N VAL A 35 9.22 7.22 -6.77
CA VAL A 35 8.86 8.64 -6.63
C VAL A 35 8.08 8.83 -5.33
N HIS A 36 8.44 9.86 -4.57
CA HIS A 36 7.79 10.17 -3.30
C HIS A 36 6.78 11.30 -3.45
N TYR A 37 5.58 11.09 -2.92
CA TYR A 37 4.62 12.15 -2.70
C TYR A 37 5.14 13.14 -1.62
N PRO A 38 4.84 14.45 -1.70
CA PRO A 38 5.15 15.38 -0.62
C PRO A 38 4.51 14.93 0.73
N PRO A 39 5.10 15.29 1.88
CA PRO A 39 4.50 14.98 3.17
C PRO A 39 3.04 15.45 3.28
N GLY A 40 2.16 14.63 3.87
CA GLY A 40 0.73 14.96 4.06
C GLY A 40 -0.15 14.85 2.81
N THR A 41 0.34 14.23 1.73
CA THR A 41 -0.39 14.15 0.45
C THR A 41 -0.84 12.73 0.09
N SER A 42 -0.94 11.85 1.08
CA SER A 42 -1.26 10.43 0.91
C SER A 42 -2.65 10.18 0.28
N LYS A 43 -3.58 11.15 0.41
CA LYS A 43 -4.87 11.16 -0.32
C LYS A 43 -4.74 11.03 -1.86
N TRP A 44 -3.59 11.38 -2.43
CA TRP A 44 -3.33 11.28 -3.87
C TRP A 44 -2.64 9.98 -4.26
N ASN A 45 -2.21 9.18 -3.28
CA ASN A 45 -1.73 7.82 -3.52
C ASN A 45 -2.91 6.95 -3.96
N LYS A 46 -2.83 6.40 -5.17
CA LYS A 46 -3.93 5.61 -5.75
C LYS A 46 -4.27 4.39 -4.90
N ILE A 47 -3.29 3.77 -4.24
CA ILE A 47 -3.54 2.59 -3.40
C ILE A 47 -4.33 3.01 -2.16
N GLU A 48 -3.91 4.06 -1.47
CA GLU A 48 -4.67 4.57 -0.32
C GLU A 48 -6.09 5.00 -0.73
N HIS A 49 -6.19 5.77 -1.81
CA HIS A 49 -7.43 6.38 -2.23
C HIS A 49 -8.42 5.40 -2.87
N ARG A 50 -7.95 4.46 -3.71
CA ARG A 50 -8.82 3.54 -4.48
C ARG A 50 -8.91 2.13 -3.93
N LEU A 51 -7.99 1.69 -3.07
CA LEU A 51 -8.01 0.35 -2.49
C LEU A 51 -8.28 0.40 -0.99
N PHE A 52 -7.40 1.05 -0.22
CA PHE A 52 -7.50 1.02 1.25
C PHE A 52 -8.75 1.73 1.78
N SER A 53 -9.23 2.77 1.11
CA SER A 53 -10.50 3.44 1.43
C SER A 53 -11.68 2.45 1.41
N PHE A 54 -11.81 1.64 0.35
CA PHE A 54 -12.89 0.67 0.22
C PHE A 54 -12.73 -0.53 1.13
N ILE A 55 -11.50 -1.00 1.38
CA ILE A 55 -11.24 -2.02 2.41
C ILE A 55 -11.72 -1.51 3.77
N SER A 56 -11.35 -0.27 4.12
CA SER A 56 -11.76 0.35 5.39
C SER A 56 -13.27 0.52 5.51
N ILE A 57 -13.96 0.83 4.40
CA ILE A 57 -15.43 0.88 4.35
C ILE A 57 -16.02 -0.52 4.58
N ASN A 58 -15.50 -1.55 3.90
CA ASN A 58 -15.98 -2.93 4.04
C ASN A 58 -15.78 -3.49 5.47
N TRP A 59 -14.72 -3.04 6.15
CA TRP A 59 -14.39 -3.44 7.52
C TRP A 59 -15.21 -2.71 8.58
N ARG A 60 -15.89 -1.61 8.23
CA ARG A 60 -16.56 -0.74 9.19
C ARG A 60 -17.55 -1.53 10.05
N GLY A 61 -17.36 -1.49 11.36
CA GLY A 61 -18.23 -2.16 12.34
C GLY A 61 -18.01 -3.68 12.44
N LYS A 62 -16.97 -4.23 11.81
CA LYS A 62 -16.65 -5.66 11.89
C LYS A 62 -15.40 -5.86 12.76
N PRO A 63 -15.47 -6.66 13.83
CA PRO A 63 -14.32 -6.91 14.69
C PRO A 63 -13.29 -7.80 13.98
N LEU A 64 -12.03 -7.37 13.96
CA LEU A 64 -10.93 -8.08 13.30
C LEU A 64 -10.22 -9.02 14.30
N THR A 65 -10.90 -10.08 14.72
CA THR A 65 -10.46 -10.92 15.84
C THR A 65 -9.39 -11.94 15.48
N ASP A 66 -9.25 -12.28 14.20
CA ASP A 66 -8.33 -13.29 13.73
C ASP A 66 -7.91 -13.04 12.26
N ILE A 67 -6.81 -13.69 11.85
CA ILE A 67 -6.22 -13.52 10.52
C ILE A 67 -7.19 -13.94 9.42
N ARG A 68 -7.96 -15.00 9.63
CA ARG A 68 -8.90 -15.50 8.62
C ARG A 68 -9.99 -14.47 8.37
N THR A 69 -10.56 -13.90 9.42
CA THR A 69 -11.53 -12.79 9.34
C THR A 69 -10.95 -11.62 8.55
N ILE A 70 -9.70 -11.22 8.81
CA ILE A 70 -9.04 -10.14 8.07
C ILE A 70 -8.92 -10.48 6.58
N ILE A 71 -8.44 -11.68 6.24
CA ILE A 71 -8.28 -12.11 4.84
C ILE A 71 -9.61 -12.15 4.11
N GLU A 72 -10.63 -12.75 4.72
CA GLU A 72 -11.98 -12.86 4.13
C GLU A 72 -12.58 -11.47 3.89
N LEU A 73 -12.38 -10.52 4.80
CA LEU A 73 -12.85 -9.13 4.62
C LEU A 73 -12.07 -8.35 3.56
N ILE A 74 -10.76 -8.57 3.40
CA ILE A 74 -10.01 -7.97 2.29
C ILE A 74 -10.54 -8.53 0.96
N ALA A 75 -10.61 -9.86 0.86
CA ALA A 75 -11.03 -10.57 -0.35
C ALA A 75 -12.46 -10.21 -0.78
N ALA A 76 -13.35 -9.93 0.18
CA ALA A 76 -14.73 -9.52 -0.09
C ALA A 76 -14.89 -8.04 -0.46
N THR A 77 -13.81 -7.25 -0.56
CA THR A 77 -13.90 -5.82 -0.93
C THR A 77 -14.22 -5.68 -2.42
N THR A 78 -15.25 -4.89 -2.75
CA THR A 78 -15.68 -4.64 -4.13
C THR A 78 -16.12 -3.17 -4.30
N THR A 79 -16.07 -2.67 -5.54
CA THR A 79 -16.62 -1.35 -5.93
C THR A 79 -17.48 -1.53 -7.18
N THR A 80 -18.31 -0.53 -7.50
CA THR A 80 -19.19 -0.56 -8.69
C THR A 80 -18.43 -0.82 -10.00
N THR A 81 -17.19 -0.35 -10.11
CA THR A 81 -16.34 -0.54 -11.31
C THR A 81 -15.30 -1.66 -11.13
N GLY A 82 -15.34 -2.42 -10.03
CA GLY A 82 -14.26 -3.32 -9.64
C GLY A 82 -13.06 -2.60 -9.03
N LEU A 83 -12.06 -3.36 -8.56
CA LEU A 83 -10.84 -2.85 -7.92
C LEU A 83 -9.66 -2.63 -8.89
N THR A 84 -9.94 -2.62 -10.20
CA THR A 84 -8.96 -2.43 -11.29
C THR A 84 -8.89 -1.00 -11.81
#